data_AF-A0A1A8FS11-F1
#
_entry.id   AF-A0A1A8FS11-F1
#
_cell.length_a   1.000
_cell.length_b   1.000
_cell.length_c   1.000
_cell.angle_alpha   90.00
_cell.angle_beta   90.00
_cell.angle_gamma   90.00
#
_symmetry.space_group_name_H-M   'P 1'
#
loop_
_entity.id
_entity.type
_entity.pdbx_description
1 polymer ?
#
loop_
_entity_poly.entity_id
_entity_poly.type
_entity_poly.pdbx_seq_one_letter_code
_entity_poly.pdbx_strand_id
1 'polypeptide(L)'
;LRPTNTTTIITPSTAAPSTLSPVLVCPAVPCPAVSICLNGTCQCLSGSYMENNICKPAQVFPGNLHLKFKFEVEMSDRSSSVFQNTSSQISAALRDILKSEAGYIRSDVV
;
A
#
# COMPACT_ATOMS: atom_id res chain seq x y z
N LEU A 1 -13.78 -64.81 6.81
CA LEU A 1 -12.43 -64.55 7.36
C LEU A 1 -12.03 -63.11 6.99
N ARG A 2 -11.86 -62.21 7.98
CA ARG A 2 -11.08 -60.95 7.94
C ARG A 2 -9.74 -61.25 8.68
N PRO A 3 -8.66 -60.40 8.66
CA PRO A 3 -8.49 -59.06 8.08
C PRO A 3 -7.12 -58.83 7.37
N THR A 4 -6.80 -57.63 6.88
CA THR A 4 -5.92 -56.67 7.58
C THR A 4 -6.03 -55.26 6.96
N ASN A 5 -6.39 -54.27 7.78
CA ASN A 5 -6.20 -52.84 7.50
C ASN A 5 -4.87 -52.42 8.14
N THR A 6 -3.96 -51.86 7.36
CA THR A 6 -2.69 -51.30 7.87
C THR A 6 -2.91 -49.85 8.31
N THR A 7 -2.86 -49.62 9.62
CA THR A 7 -2.88 -48.29 10.24
C THR A 7 -1.48 -47.68 10.17
N THR A 8 -1.29 -46.64 9.36
CA THR A 8 -0.06 -45.82 9.39
C THR A 8 -0.15 -44.82 10.54
N ILE A 9 0.66 -45.01 11.57
CA ILE A 9 0.84 -44.10 12.69
C ILE A 9 1.71 -42.92 12.20
N ILE A 10 1.18 -41.71 12.22
CA ILE A 10 1.92 -40.48 11.89
C ILE A 10 2.41 -39.88 13.21
N THR A 11 3.72 -39.92 13.45
CA THR A 11 4.37 -39.25 14.58
C THR A 11 4.40 -37.73 14.36
N PRO A 12 4.14 -36.90 15.38
CA PRO A 12 4.26 -35.46 15.24
C PRO A 12 5.75 -35.06 15.19
N SER A 13 6.15 -34.46 14.06
CA SER A 13 7.46 -33.81 13.90
C SER A 13 7.40 -32.42 14.53
N THR A 14 8.26 -32.18 15.52
CA THR A 14 8.41 -30.89 16.20
C THR A 14 8.98 -29.85 15.23
N ALA A 15 8.13 -28.97 14.70
CA ALA A 15 8.55 -27.85 13.86
C ALA A 15 9.20 -26.74 14.71
N ALA A 16 10.35 -26.24 14.23
CA ALA A 16 11.07 -25.11 14.82
C ALA A 16 10.23 -23.81 14.78
N PRO A 17 10.44 -22.85 15.70
CA PRO A 17 9.68 -21.62 15.72
C PRO A 17 9.96 -20.77 14.48
N SER A 18 8.96 -20.67 13.61
CA SER A 18 8.93 -19.73 12.51
C SER A 18 8.90 -18.31 13.08
N THR A 19 9.91 -17.49 12.79
CA THR A 19 9.85 -16.05 13.03
C THR A 19 8.67 -15.49 12.26
N LEU A 20 7.60 -15.13 12.99
CA LEU A 20 6.39 -14.51 12.46
C LEU A 20 6.79 -13.23 11.72
N SER A 21 6.93 -13.33 10.40
CA SER A 21 6.83 -12.16 9.54
C SER A 21 5.46 -11.52 9.83
N PRO A 22 5.35 -10.18 9.85
CA PRO A 22 4.08 -9.52 10.06
C PRO A 22 3.09 -10.12 9.06
N VAL A 23 2.00 -10.70 9.56
CA VAL A 23 0.95 -11.21 8.69
C VAL A 23 0.44 -9.99 7.93
N LEU A 24 0.74 -9.90 6.62
CA LEU A 24 0.09 -8.95 5.75
C LEU A 24 -1.39 -9.34 5.69
N VAL A 25 -2.18 -8.85 6.65
CA VAL A 25 -3.62 -9.04 6.65
C VAL A 25 -4.17 -8.04 5.64
N CYS A 26 -4.35 -8.49 4.41
CA CYS A 26 -5.18 -7.76 3.47
C CYS A 26 -6.59 -7.66 4.04
N PRO A 27 -7.33 -6.57 3.76
CA PRO A 27 -8.70 -6.46 4.23
C PRO A 27 -9.49 -7.71 3.84
N ALA A 28 -10.48 -8.10 4.66
CA ALA A 28 -11.38 -9.21 4.32
C ALA A 28 -12.05 -9.01 2.94
N VAL A 29 -12.15 -7.76 2.51
CA VAL A 29 -12.53 -7.36 1.15
C VAL A 29 -11.30 -7.37 0.25
N PRO A 30 -11.28 -8.19 -0.83
CA PRO A 30 -10.19 -8.18 -1.80
C PRO A 30 -9.95 -6.78 -2.36
N CYS A 31 -8.67 -6.42 -2.52
CA CYS A 31 -8.31 -5.19 -3.19
C CYS A 31 -8.84 -5.19 -4.64
N PRO A 32 -9.23 -4.02 -5.18
CA PRO A 32 -9.79 -3.93 -6.52
C PRO A 32 -8.80 -4.43 -7.58
N ALA A 33 -9.31 -4.76 -8.78
CA ALA A 33 -8.45 -5.15 -9.89
C ALA A 33 -7.36 -4.10 -10.14
N VAL A 34 -6.16 -4.54 -10.53
CA VAL A 34 -5.01 -3.67 -10.82
C VAL A 34 -4.49 -2.93 -9.57
N SER A 35 -4.61 -3.55 -8.39
CA SER A 35 -4.04 -3.06 -7.14
C SER A 35 -3.34 -4.16 -6.35
N ILE A 36 -2.48 -3.76 -5.43
CA ILE A 36 -1.78 -4.64 -4.48
C ILE A 36 -2.10 -4.22 -3.04
N CYS A 37 -2.07 -5.18 -2.14
CA CYS A 37 -2.21 -4.95 -0.72
C CYS A 37 -0.82 -4.66 -0.13
N LEU A 38 -0.63 -3.44 0.38
CA LEU A 38 0.60 -3.02 1.02
C LEU A 38 0.27 -2.46 2.41
N ASN A 39 0.81 -3.07 3.46
CA ASN A 39 0.60 -2.67 4.86
C ASN A 39 -0.89 -2.48 5.23
N GLY A 40 -1.75 -3.41 4.80
CA GLY A 40 -3.19 -3.38 5.08
C GLY A 40 -4.00 -2.36 4.24
N THR A 41 -3.36 -1.65 3.32
CA THR A 41 -4.01 -0.69 2.41
C THR A 41 -3.90 -1.15 0.95
N CYS A 42 -4.97 -1.02 0.19
CA CYS A 42 -4.94 -1.29 -1.24
C CYS A 42 -4.30 -0.11 -2.00
N GLN A 43 -3.24 -0.38 -2.75
CA GLN A 43 -2.54 0.58 -3.59
C GLN A 43 -2.66 0.18 -5.06
N CYS A 44 -3.07 1.10 -5.92
CA CYS A 44 -3.09 0.84 -7.36
C CYS A 44 -1.68 0.63 -7.91
N LEU A 45 -1.55 -0.24 -8.90
CA LEU A 45 -0.30 -0.39 -9.64
C LEU A 45 0.07 0.91 -10.36
N SER A 46 1.35 1.10 -10.63
CA SER A 46 1.88 2.24 -11.38
C SER A 46 1.15 2.44 -12.71
N GLY A 47 0.87 3.70 -13.07
CA GLY A 47 0.06 4.03 -14.24
C GLY A 47 -1.46 3.98 -13.98
N SER A 48 -1.87 3.80 -12.73
CA SER A 48 -3.25 3.93 -12.30
C SER A 48 -3.35 4.67 -10.96
N TYR A 49 -4.52 5.22 -10.69
CA TYR A 49 -4.83 5.88 -9.42
C TYR A 49 -6.14 5.35 -8.83
N MET A 50 -6.25 5.40 -7.51
CA MET A 50 -7.44 4.95 -6.78
C MET A 50 -8.52 6.04 -6.81
N GLU A 51 -9.69 5.71 -7.34
CA GLU A 51 -10.89 6.55 -7.33
C GLU A 51 -12.10 5.69 -7.01
N ASN A 52 -12.85 6.04 -5.95
CA ASN A 52 -14.04 5.29 -5.52
C ASN A 52 -13.80 3.77 -5.38
N ASN A 53 -12.65 3.39 -4.80
CA ASN A 53 -12.22 2.00 -4.62
C ASN A 53 -12.03 1.21 -5.95
N ILE A 54 -11.77 1.91 -7.05
CA ILE A 54 -11.44 1.34 -8.36
C ILE A 54 -10.13 1.97 -8.84
N CYS A 55 -9.21 1.16 -9.37
CA CYS A 55 -8.02 1.67 -10.02
C CYS A 55 -8.35 2.10 -11.44
N LYS A 56 -8.21 3.40 -11.72
CA LYS A 56 -8.39 3.98 -13.04
C LYS A 56 -7.04 4.24 -13.69
N PRO A 57 -6.88 3.93 -15.00
CA PRO A 57 -5.65 4.25 -15.71
C PRO A 57 -5.44 5.77 -15.71
N ALA A 58 -4.22 6.19 -15.42
CA ALA A 58 -3.82 7.59 -15.50
C ALA A 58 -2.36 7.68 -15.94
N GLN A 59 -2.05 8.74 -16.68
CA GLN A 59 -0.67 9.06 -16.98
C GLN A 59 -0.05 9.70 -15.74
N VAL A 60 0.87 8.98 -15.10
CA VAL A 60 1.57 9.45 -13.90
C VAL A 60 2.92 10.04 -14.32
N PHE A 61 3.17 11.28 -13.92
CA PHE A 61 4.42 11.97 -14.17
C PHE A 61 5.19 12.12 -12.85
N PRO A 62 6.26 11.35 -12.60
CA PRO A 62 7.08 11.54 -11.42
C PRO A 62 7.86 12.86 -11.52
N GLY A 63 8.02 13.56 -10.40
CA GLY A 63 8.75 14.82 -10.34
C GLY A 63 9.36 15.04 -8.95
N ASN A 64 10.41 15.86 -8.90
CA ASN A 64 11.06 16.27 -7.65
C ASN A 64 10.77 17.74 -7.39
N LEU A 65 10.16 18.04 -6.25
CA LEU A 65 9.85 19.39 -5.82
C LEU A 65 10.75 19.77 -4.63
N HIS A 66 11.68 20.72 -4.85
CA HIS A 66 12.48 21.27 -3.77
C HIS A 66 11.74 22.41 -3.09
N LEU A 67 11.46 22.26 -1.80
CA LEU A 67 10.73 23.23 -0.99
C LEU A 67 11.67 23.92 -0.01
N LYS A 68 11.44 25.21 0.24
CA LYS A 68 12.12 25.97 1.30
C LYS A 68 11.46 25.74 2.66
N PHE A 69 11.37 24.47 3.07
CA PHE A 69 10.90 24.09 4.40
C PHE A 69 12.04 23.52 5.23
N LYS A 70 11.91 23.64 6.56
CA LYS A 70 12.79 22.92 7.47
C LYS A 70 12.41 21.44 7.40
N PHE A 71 13.38 20.59 7.06
CA PHE A 71 13.19 19.16 7.11
C PHE A 71 13.19 18.68 8.56
N GLU A 72 12.15 17.92 8.94
CA GLU A 72 12.08 17.19 10.20
C GLU A 72 12.42 15.72 9.94
N VAL A 73 13.16 15.06 10.83
CA VAL A 73 13.67 13.71 10.58
C VAL A 73 12.55 12.69 10.36
N GLU A 74 11.41 12.90 11.03
CA GLU A 74 10.18 12.14 10.92
C GLU A 74 9.57 12.21 9.52
N MET A 75 9.87 13.24 8.72
CA MET A 75 9.49 13.29 7.30
C MET A 75 10.19 12.22 6.45
N SER A 76 11.23 11.55 6.97
CA SER A 76 11.85 10.40 6.31
C SER A 76 10.99 9.13 6.41
N ASP A 77 10.05 9.09 7.37
CA ASP A 77 9.16 7.95 7.60
C ASP A 77 7.75 8.27 7.10
N ARG A 78 7.33 7.58 6.04
CA ARG A 78 6.01 7.77 5.40
C ARG A 78 4.83 7.43 6.31
N SER A 79 5.08 6.65 7.36
CA SER A 79 4.05 6.29 8.35
C SER A 79 3.91 7.32 9.47
N SER A 80 4.86 8.28 9.58
CA SER A 80 4.82 9.29 10.63
C SER A 80 3.70 10.29 10.39
N SER A 81 3.12 10.81 11.47
CA SER A 81 2.12 11.88 11.40
C SER A 81 2.71 13.16 10.80
N VAL A 82 3.99 13.43 11.01
CA VAL A 82 4.71 14.58 10.46
C VAL A 82 4.78 14.49 8.94
N PHE A 83 5.16 13.33 8.39
CA PHE A 83 5.15 13.11 6.95
C PHE A 83 3.73 13.23 6.39
N GLN A 84 2.76 12.51 6.97
CA GLN A 84 1.38 12.48 6.47
C GLN A 84 0.72 13.87 6.45
N ASN A 85 0.95 14.67 7.50
CA ASN A 85 0.42 16.03 7.54
C ASN A 85 1.11 16.93 6.50
N THR A 86 2.44 16.87 6.42
CA THR A 86 3.23 17.68 5.49
C THR A 86 2.92 17.33 4.03
N SER A 87 2.88 16.04 3.69
CA SER A 87 2.55 15.54 2.35
C SER A 87 1.13 15.91 1.94
N SER A 88 0.16 15.85 2.87
CA SER A 88 -1.21 16.32 2.65
C SER A 88 -1.27 17.81 2.34
N GLN A 89 -0.57 18.66 3.11
CA GLN A 89 -0.51 20.11 2.87
C GLN A 89 0.10 20.45 1.51
N ILE A 90 1.20 19.80 1.13
CA ILE A 90 1.84 20.00 -0.19
C ILE A 90 0.89 19.56 -1.32
N SER A 91 0.28 18.38 -1.18
CA SER A 91 -0.64 17.83 -2.17
C SER A 91 -1.89 18.71 -2.35
N ALA A 92 -2.39 19.30 -1.26
CA ALA A 92 -3.49 20.26 -1.28
C ALA A 92 -3.10 21.56 -2.01
N ALA A 93 -1.93 22.13 -1.71
CA ALA A 93 -1.44 23.32 -2.38
C ALA A 93 -1.24 23.11 -3.89
N LEU A 94 -0.66 21.98 -4.29
CA LEU A 94 -0.51 21.61 -5.71
C LEU A 94 -1.86 21.47 -6.40
N ARG A 95 -2.84 20.84 -5.74
CA ARG A 95 -4.21 20.76 -6.25
C ARG A 95 -4.82 22.13 -6.44
N ASP A 96 -4.66 23.05 -5.51
CA ASP A 96 -5.23 24.38 -5.66
C ASP A 96 -4.64 25.17 -6.82
N ILE A 97 -3.37 24.95 -7.14
CA ILE A 97 -2.67 25.56 -8.28
C ILE A 97 -3.10 24.91 -9.60
N LEU A 98 -3.17 23.57 -9.64
CA LEU A 98 -3.30 22.79 -10.87
C LEU A 98 -4.74 22.39 -11.22
N LYS A 99 -5.72 22.61 -10.33
CA LYS A 99 -7.12 22.18 -10.55
C LYS A 99 -7.77 22.74 -11.81
N SER A 100 -7.27 23.85 -12.36
CA SER A 100 -7.76 24.42 -13.62
C SER A 100 -7.11 23.83 -14.87
N GLU A 101 -6.03 23.07 -14.72
CA GLU A 101 -5.32 22.47 -15.85
C GLU A 101 -6.09 21.27 -16.40
N ALA A 102 -6.28 21.25 -17.73
CA ALA A 102 -7.01 20.18 -18.39
C ALA A 102 -6.30 18.82 -18.20
N GLY A 103 -7.04 17.82 -17.73
CA GLY A 103 -6.50 16.47 -17.49
C GLY A 103 -5.78 16.29 -16.15
N TYR A 104 -5.63 17.35 -15.34
CA TYR A 104 -5.15 17.20 -13.98
C TYR A 104 -6.19 16.50 -13.11
N ILE A 105 -5.75 15.46 -12.39
CA ILE A 105 -6.60 14.69 -11.46
C ILE A 105 -6.19 15.02 -10.02
N ARG A 106 -4.92 14.80 -9.69
CA ARG A 106 -4.32 15.09 -8.37
C ARG A 106 -2.80 15.00 -8.44
N SER A 107 -2.15 15.52 -7.41
CA SER A 107 -0.74 15.27 -7.07
C SER A 107 -0.69 14.60 -5.71
N ASP A 108 0.13 13.56 -5.59
CA ASP A 108 0.37 12.83 -4.34
C ASP A 108 1.87 12.89 -4.03
N VAL A 109 2.24 13.29 -2.81
CA VAL A 109 3.62 13.21 -2.31
C VAL A 109 3.82 11.83 -1.70
N VAL A 110 4.73 11.04 -2.29
CA VAL A 110 4.96 9.64 -1.92
C VAL A 110 6.20 9.42 -1.10
#